data_AF-A0A7S3YYM8-F1
#
_entry.id   AF-A0A7S3YYM8-F1
#
_cell.length_a   1.000
_cell.length_b   1.000
_cell.length_c   1.000
_cell.angle_alpha   90.00
_cell.angle_beta   90.00
_cell.angle_gamma   90.00
#
_symmetry.space_group_name_H-M   'P 1'
#
loop_
_entity.id
_entity.type
_entity.pdbx_description
1 polymer ?
#
loop_
_entity_poly.entity_id
_entity_poly.type
_entity_poly.pdbx_seq_one_letter_code
_entity_poly.pdbx_strand_id
1 'polypeptide(L)'
;MCANDTKHRYGGMCENPEVFSSNLVLSRVKIEVDTRRFGDYGKCNICVNSTIPMTKPPEPCVDGTYHCVCGDFNHPRPCGIRVGREDINSTFGENTPTSNYSSEWWWTWNLVTRTGGQWYSTPEQGEGLTWRLVETMKKIDAKCHDKKFDGMVYLMEKDCFDACPQPRNRTDFCSINCTFNALLGEEAGHARSSSGLSGDEIVDLWVEAFEECPSIE
;
A
#
# COMPACT_ATOMS: atom_id res chain seq x y z
N MET A 1 6.90 -2.69 3.43
CA MET A 1 8.24 -3.27 3.14
C MET A 1 8.76 -3.96 4.39
N CYS A 2 9.47 -5.07 4.22
CA CYS A 2 9.73 -6.04 5.28
C CYS A 2 11.18 -6.06 5.73
N ALA A 3 11.59 -5.06 6.51
CA ALA A 3 12.88 -5.10 7.21
C ALA A 3 13.05 -6.46 7.86
N ASN A 4 14.00 -7.26 7.38
CA ASN A 4 14.33 -8.60 7.90
C ASN A 4 15.00 -8.50 9.30
N ASP A 5 14.67 -7.46 10.06
CA ASP A 5 15.08 -7.27 11.43
C ASP A 5 14.00 -7.89 12.32
N THR A 6 14.38 -9.00 12.94
CA THR A 6 13.60 -9.92 13.78
C THR A 6 12.95 -9.29 15.02
N LYS A 7 12.94 -7.96 15.13
CA LYS A 7 12.40 -7.19 16.26
C LYS A 7 11.24 -6.24 15.91
N HIS A 8 10.83 -6.12 14.64
CA HIS A 8 9.72 -5.23 14.33
C HIS A 8 8.35 -5.90 14.61
N ARG A 9 7.45 -5.13 15.24
CA ARG A 9 6.04 -5.47 15.54
C ARG A 9 5.20 -5.86 14.31
N TYR A 10 5.79 -5.90 13.11
CA TYR A 10 5.14 -6.09 11.83
C TYR A 10 5.60 -7.37 11.09
N GLY A 11 6.27 -8.32 11.77
CA GLY A 11 6.74 -9.57 11.16
C GLY A 11 5.64 -10.33 10.38
N GLY A 12 4.38 -10.25 10.80
CA GLY A 12 3.24 -10.84 10.09
C GLY A 12 2.92 -10.19 8.72
N MET A 13 3.43 -8.99 8.42
CA MET A 13 3.29 -8.38 7.09
C MET A 13 4.19 -9.05 6.06
N CYS A 14 5.25 -9.75 6.50
CA CYS A 14 6.26 -10.38 5.62
C CYS A 14 5.88 -11.76 5.15
N GLU A 15 4.80 -12.29 5.73
CA GLU A 15 4.15 -13.52 5.33
C GLU A 15 2.79 -13.23 4.69
N ASN A 16 2.45 -11.95 4.46
CA ASN A 16 1.17 -11.58 3.86
C ASN A 16 1.15 -12.05 2.38
N PRO A 17 0.28 -13.00 2.02
CA PRO A 17 0.19 -13.48 0.64
C PRO A 17 -0.18 -12.37 -0.35
N GLU A 18 -0.84 -11.28 0.07
CA GLU A 18 -1.14 -10.12 -0.78
C GLU A 18 0.10 -9.34 -1.24
N VAL A 19 1.24 -9.55 -0.57
CA VAL A 19 2.50 -8.86 -0.88
C VAL A 19 3.51 -9.82 -1.49
N PHE A 20 3.52 -11.10 -1.07
CA PHE A 20 4.59 -12.04 -1.40
C PHE A 20 4.15 -13.27 -2.20
N SER A 21 2.86 -13.42 -2.52
CA SER A 21 2.43 -14.54 -3.35
C SER A 21 3.03 -14.47 -4.76
N SER A 22 3.32 -15.64 -5.32
CA SER A 22 3.99 -15.76 -6.61
C SER A 22 3.09 -15.48 -7.83
N ASN A 23 1.78 -15.37 -7.61
CA ASN A 23 0.73 -15.23 -8.63
C ASN A 23 -0.12 -13.96 -8.43
N LEU A 24 0.46 -12.91 -7.84
CA LEU A 24 -0.23 -11.64 -7.62
C LEU A 24 -0.55 -10.94 -8.95
N VAL A 25 -1.74 -10.37 -9.02
CA VAL A 25 -2.27 -9.66 -10.19
C VAL A 25 -2.64 -8.25 -9.77
N LEU A 26 -2.23 -7.27 -10.58
CA LEU A 26 -2.65 -5.89 -10.45
C LEU A 26 -3.65 -5.55 -11.54
N SER A 27 -4.76 -4.93 -11.15
CA SER A 27 -5.82 -4.53 -12.08
C SER A 27 -5.98 -3.01 -12.07
N ARG A 28 -5.97 -2.40 -13.26
CA ARG A 28 -6.40 -1.02 -13.46
C ARG A 28 -7.86 -1.07 -13.86
N VAL A 29 -8.72 -0.50 -13.03
CA VAL A 29 -10.17 -0.56 -13.20
C VAL A 29 -10.77 0.83 -13.18
N LYS A 30 -11.90 0.99 -13.85
CA LYS A 30 -12.79 2.14 -13.72
C LYS A 30 -14.01 1.71 -12.92
N ILE A 31 -14.26 2.41 -11.83
CA ILE A 31 -15.43 2.21 -10.99
C ILE A 31 -16.32 3.44 -11.04
N GLU A 32 -17.63 3.23 -10.96
CA GLU A 32 -18.62 4.28 -10.73
C GLU A 32 -19.06 4.19 -9.27
N VAL A 33 -19.16 5.32 -8.59
CA VAL A 33 -19.43 5.40 -7.15
C VAL A 33 -20.49 6.47 -6.89
N ASP A 34 -21.48 6.18 -6.05
CA ASP A 34 -22.35 7.20 -5.47
C ASP A 34 -21.57 8.01 -4.43
N THR A 35 -20.90 9.05 -4.91
CA THR A 35 -20.00 9.90 -4.10
C THR A 35 -20.71 10.72 -3.03
N ARG A 36 -22.05 10.74 -3.00
CA ARG A 36 -22.81 11.54 -2.04
C ARG A 36 -22.60 11.06 -0.61
N ARG A 37 -22.25 9.78 -0.39
CA ARG A 37 -21.98 9.22 0.94
C ARG A 37 -20.99 8.05 0.86
N PHE A 38 -19.76 8.27 1.30
CA PHE A 38 -18.85 7.18 1.63
C PHE A 38 -19.29 6.47 2.93
N GLY A 39 -18.88 5.21 3.09
CA GLY A 39 -18.98 4.44 4.33
C GLY A 39 -17.64 4.35 5.06
N ASP A 40 -17.62 3.57 6.13
CA ASP A 40 -16.39 3.19 6.82
C ASP A 40 -15.46 2.43 5.88
N TYR A 41 -14.16 2.70 5.97
CA TYR A 41 -13.15 1.93 5.27
C TYR A 41 -13.12 0.48 5.76
N GLY A 42 -13.21 -0.45 4.80
CA GLY A 42 -13.03 -1.87 5.00
C GLY A 42 -11.55 -2.22 5.05
N LYS A 43 -11.09 -2.67 6.21
CA LYS A 43 -9.78 -3.31 6.37
C LYS A 43 -9.90 -4.71 5.81
N CYS A 44 -9.50 -4.88 4.57
CA CYS A 44 -9.58 -6.16 3.89
C CYS A 44 -8.22 -6.83 3.86
N ASN A 45 -8.21 -8.15 4.10
CA ASN A 45 -7.02 -8.96 3.94
C ASN A 45 -7.41 -10.39 3.55
N ILE A 46 -6.48 -11.15 2.97
CA ILE A 46 -6.60 -12.59 2.82
C ILE A 46 -6.58 -13.25 4.21
N CYS A 47 -7.53 -14.15 4.43
CA CYS A 47 -7.60 -14.97 5.62
C CYS A 47 -6.46 -15.98 5.68
N VAL A 48 -5.77 -16.01 6.81
CA VAL A 48 -4.67 -16.92 7.11
C VAL A 48 -4.86 -17.49 8.52
N ASN A 49 -4.72 -18.80 8.68
CA ASN A 49 -4.95 -19.52 9.93
C ASN A 49 -6.36 -19.27 10.51
N SER A 50 -7.37 -19.29 9.63
CA SER A 50 -8.80 -19.07 9.91
C SER A 50 -9.15 -17.73 10.54
N THR A 51 -8.28 -16.72 10.44
CA THR A 51 -8.52 -15.40 11.02
C THR A 51 -8.02 -14.28 10.13
N ILE A 52 -8.56 -13.08 10.32
CA ILE A 52 -7.96 -11.85 9.80
C ILE A 52 -7.06 -11.20 10.87
N PRO A 53 -5.83 -10.78 10.54
CA PRO A 53 -4.91 -10.18 11.50
C PRO A 53 -5.25 -8.73 11.88
N MET A 54 -6.26 -8.12 11.26
CA MET A 54 -6.59 -6.69 11.38
C MET A 54 -7.69 -6.36 12.40
N THR A 55 -7.99 -7.28 13.32
CA THR A 55 -9.05 -7.11 14.34
C THR A 55 -8.63 -7.63 15.71
N LYS A 56 -9.25 -7.10 16.77
CA LYS A 56 -9.07 -7.52 18.16
C LYS A 56 -10.45 -7.67 18.85
N PRO A 57 -10.86 -8.91 19.19
CA PRO A 57 -10.21 -10.18 18.89
C PRO A 57 -10.18 -10.47 17.38
N PRO A 58 -9.31 -11.39 16.91
CA PRO A 58 -9.29 -11.79 15.51
C PRO A 58 -10.65 -12.35 15.06
N GLU A 59 -11.16 -11.86 13.94
CA GLU A 59 -12.42 -12.34 13.35
C GLU A 59 -12.19 -13.64 12.57
N PRO A 60 -13.02 -14.68 12.79
CA PRO A 60 -12.89 -15.95 12.09
C PRO A 60 -13.30 -15.83 10.63
N CYS A 61 -12.59 -16.50 9.73
CA CYS A 61 -12.90 -16.52 8.30
C CYS A 61 -12.30 -17.74 7.59
N VAL A 62 -12.58 -17.89 6.29
CA VAL A 62 -12.15 -19.05 5.50
C VAL A 62 -10.78 -18.76 4.89
N ASP A 63 -9.79 -19.62 5.15
CA ASP A 63 -8.43 -19.47 4.61
C ASP A 63 -8.42 -19.30 3.09
N GLY A 64 -7.59 -18.36 2.62
CA GLY A 64 -7.46 -18.01 1.21
C GLY A 64 -8.59 -17.14 0.65
N THR A 65 -9.61 -16.79 1.45
CA THR A 65 -10.65 -15.85 1.04
C THR A 65 -10.31 -14.42 1.45
N TYR A 66 -10.73 -13.46 0.63
CA TYR A 66 -10.64 -12.04 0.96
C TYR A 66 -11.76 -11.67 1.92
N HIS A 67 -11.43 -11.15 3.10
CA HIS A 67 -12.42 -10.78 4.10
C HIS A 67 -12.21 -9.33 4.55
N CYS A 68 -13.28 -8.54 4.50
CA CYS A 68 -13.26 -7.11 4.79
C CYS A 68 -14.01 -6.82 6.09
N VAL A 69 -13.39 -6.02 6.96
CA VAL A 69 -14.01 -5.61 8.23
C VAL A 69 -13.93 -4.11 8.44
N CYS A 70 -15.07 -3.53 8.79
CA CYS A 70 -15.26 -2.10 9.03
C CYS A 70 -15.28 -1.79 10.53
N GLY A 71 -15.33 -0.51 10.91
CA GLY A 71 -15.19 -0.07 12.29
C GLY A 71 -13.73 0.02 12.75
N ASP A 72 -13.50 0.18 14.05
CA ASP A 72 -12.15 0.25 14.61
C ASP A 72 -11.57 -1.14 14.94
N PHE A 73 -10.29 -1.21 15.32
CA PHE A 73 -9.61 -2.48 15.63
C PHE A 73 -10.25 -3.26 16.79
N ASN A 74 -10.84 -2.58 17.77
CA ASN A 74 -11.43 -3.19 18.96
C ASN A 74 -12.93 -3.43 18.81
N HIS A 75 -13.58 -2.76 17.86
CA HIS A 75 -15.00 -2.88 17.55
C HIS A 75 -15.22 -3.21 16.06
N PRO A 76 -14.72 -4.38 15.61
CA PRO A 76 -14.95 -4.83 14.24
C PRO A 76 -16.46 -5.02 13.99
N ARG A 77 -16.89 -4.65 12.78
CA ARG A 77 -18.27 -4.85 12.33
C ARG A 77 -18.31 -5.17 10.83
N PRO A 78 -19.36 -5.87 10.37
CA PRO A 78 -19.58 -6.09 8.94
C PRO A 78 -19.60 -4.76 8.18
N CYS A 79 -18.96 -4.75 7.01
CA CYS A 79 -18.99 -3.60 6.13
C CYS A 79 -20.39 -3.37 5.55
N GLY A 80 -20.71 -2.10 5.31
CA GLY A 80 -21.96 -1.70 4.67
C GLY A 80 -21.90 -1.77 3.15
N ILE A 81 -22.98 -1.32 2.50
CA ILE A 81 -23.09 -1.33 1.03
C ILE A 81 -22.35 -0.18 0.33
N ARG A 82 -21.72 0.75 1.05
CA ARG A 82 -21.09 1.96 0.48
C ARG A 82 -19.59 1.74 0.27
N VAL A 83 -19.02 2.41 -0.73
CA VAL A 83 -17.56 2.53 -0.84
C VAL A 83 -17.02 3.14 0.45
N GLY A 84 -16.11 2.42 1.09
CA GLY A 84 -15.42 2.88 2.28
C GLY A 84 -14.36 3.90 1.92
N ARG A 85 -14.17 4.90 2.79
CA ARG A 85 -13.12 5.91 2.63
C ARG A 85 -12.44 6.18 3.96
N GLU A 86 -11.12 6.16 3.97
CA GLU A 86 -10.29 6.57 5.11
C GLU A 86 -9.39 7.73 4.69
N ASP A 87 -9.34 8.76 5.52
CA ASP A 87 -8.32 9.80 5.43
C ASP A 87 -7.15 9.41 6.33
N ILE A 88 -6.16 8.72 5.76
CA ILE A 88 -4.97 8.33 6.51
C ILE A 88 -4.04 9.52 6.78
N ASN A 89 -4.21 10.66 6.09
CA ASN A 89 -3.48 11.87 6.39
C ASN A 89 -3.90 12.46 7.75
N SER A 90 -5.16 12.30 8.17
CA SER A 90 -5.56 12.69 9.54
C SER A 90 -4.84 11.87 10.62
N THR A 91 -4.45 10.63 10.31
CA THR A 91 -3.74 9.76 11.26
C THR A 91 -2.23 9.98 11.22
N PHE A 92 -1.65 10.07 10.02
CA PHE A 92 -0.20 10.01 9.82
C PHE A 92 0.42 11.33 9.35
N GLY A 93 -0.37 12.32 8.95
CA GLY A 93 0.11 13.58 8.37
C GLY A 93 -0.04 14.80 9.29
N GLU A 94 -0.95 14.77 10.26
CA GLU A 94 -1.23 15.93 11.14
C GLU A 94 -0.04 16.32 12.03
N ASN A 95 0.65 15.32 12.58
CA ASN A 95 1.76 15.56 13.51
C ASN A 95 3.08 15.27 12.81
N THR A 96 3.85 16.32 12.51
CA THR A 96 5.21 16.17 12.01
C THR A 96 6.03 15.34 13.01
N PRO A 97 6.70 14.27 12.56
CA PRO A 97 7.56 13.48 13.42
C PRO A 97 8.65 14.34 14.06
N THR A 98 9.04 13.99 15.27
CA THR A 98 10.23 14.61 15.90
C THR A 98 11.47 13.79 15.54
N SER A 99 12.66 14.35 15.75
CA SER A 99 13.94 13.69 15.41
C SER A 99 14.17 12.32 16.06
N ASN A 100 13.42 11.98 17.12
CA ASN A 100 13.52 10.71 17.83
C ASN A 100 12.63 9.61 17.23
N TYR A 101 11.84 9.92 16.21
CA TYR A 101 11.00 8.95 15.53
C TYR A 101 11.84 8.07 14.60
N SER A 102 11.39 6.83 14.41
CA SER A 102 12.05 5.90 13.49
C SER A 102 11.84 6.33 12.04
N SER A 103 12.68 5.82 11.13
CA SER A 103 12.60 6.17 9.71
C SER A 103 11.26 5.81 9.10
N GLU A 104 10.61 4.75 9.56
CA GLU A 104 9.27 4.36 9.11
C GLU A 104 8.22 5.45 9.34
N TRP A 105 8.30 6.15 10.47
CA TRP A 105 7.39 7.26 10.74
C TRP A 105 7.64 8.46 9.84
N TRP A 106 8.91 8.79 9.59
CA TRP A 106 9.28 9.85 8.64
C TRP A 106 8.85 9.52 7.22
N TRP A 107 9.09 8.30 6.76
CA TRP A 107 8.63 7.83 5.45
C TRP A 107 7.12 7.88 5.33
N THR A 108 6.38 7.39 6.34
CA THR A 108 4.91 7.40 6.35
C THR A 108 4.40 8.84 6.29
N TRP A 109 4.92 9.72 7.15
CA TRP A 109 4.51 11.13 7.18
C TRP A 109 4.80 11.86 5.86
N ASN A 110 6.01 11.70 5.30
CA ASN A 110 6.38 12.32 4.03
C ASN A 110 5.52 11.78 2.87
N LEU A 111 5.17 10.49 2.88
CA LEU A 111 4.32 9.88 1.84
C LEU A 111 2.88 10.38 1.91
N VAL A 112 2.26 10.38 3.09
CA VAL A 112 0.84 10.77 3.22
C VAL A 112 0.63 12.27 2.97
N THR A 113 1.57 13.12 3.42
CA THR A 113 1.47 14.57 3.19
C THR A 113 1.65 14.94 1.73
N ARG A 114 2.32 14.09 0.95
CA ARG A 114 2.58 14.27 -0.49
C ARG A 114 1.48 13.71 -1.38
N THR A 115 0.90 12.57 -0.98
CA THR A 115 -0.17 11.89 -1.74
C THR A 115 -1.58 12.32 -1.31
N GLY A 116 -1.71 13.07 -0.21
CA GLY A 116 -3.00 13.47 0.36
C GLY A 116 -3.69 12.37 1.19
N GLY A 117 -3.16 11.14 1.20
CA GLY A 117 -3.53 10.10 2.16
C GLY A 117 -4.99 9.64 2.11
N GLN A 118 -5.55 9.38 0.93
CA GLN A 118 -6.92 8.85 0.81
C GLN A 118 -6.91 7.36 0.47
N TRP A 119 -7.54 6.55 1.30
CA TRP A 119 -7.73 5.11 1.06
C TRP A 119 -9.20 4.81 0.78
N TYR A 120 -9.43 3.84 -0.12
CA TYR A 120 -10.76 3.43 -0.53
C TYR A 120 -10.89 1.91 -0.46
N SER A 121 -12.07 1.44 -0.09
CA SER A 121 -12.41 0.01 -0.10
C SER A 121 -13.75 -0.18 -0.78
N THR A 122 -13.93 -1.27 -1.52
CA THR A 122 -15.14 -1.57 -2.30
C THR A 122 -15.82 -2.83 -1.76
N PRO A 123 -16.68 -2.73 -0.71
CA PRO A 123 -17.36 -3.90 -0.16
C PRO A 123 -18.24 -4.57 -1.21
N GLU A 124 -18.14 -5.89 -1.32
CA GLU A 124 -18.90 -6.70 -2.28
C GLU A 124 -20.41 -6.48 -2.16
N GLN A 125 -20.92 -6.29 -0.94
CA GLN A 125 -22.34 -6.03 -0.67
C GLN A 125 -22.86 -4.75 -1.32
N GLY A 126 -21.97 -3.85 -1.74
CA GLY A 126 -22.29 -2.60 -2.41
C GLY A 126 -22.31 -2.65 -3.93
N GLU A 127 -21.77 -3.70 -4.53
CA GLU A 127 -21.65 -3.82 -5.99
C GLU A 127 -23.03 -3.85 -6.64
N GLY A 128 -23.21 -3.03 -7.67
CA GLY A 128 -24.49 -2.81 -8.35
C GLY A 128 -25.51 -1.96 -7.59
N LEU A 129 -25.22 -1.55 -6.35
CA LEU A 129 -26.13 -0.76 -5.50
C LEU A 129 -25.64 0.67 -5.30
N THR A 130 -24.43 0.84 -4.77
CA THR A 130 -23.83 2.17 -4.51
C THR A 130 -22.52 2.39 -5.23
N TRP A 131 -21.95 1.33 -5.77
CA TRP A 131 -20.84 1.39 -6.70
C TRP A 131 -20.98 0.26 -7.71
N ARG A 132 -20.27 0.38 -8.82
CA ARG A 132 -20.13 -0.72 -9.78
C ARG A 132 -18.79 -0.70 -10.50
N LEU A 133 -18.30 -1.88 -10.86
CA LEU A 133 -17.24 -2.00 -11.84
C LEU A 133 -17.77 -1.59 -13.22
N VAL A 134 -17.23 -0.51 -13.77
CA VAL A 134 -17.58 -0.05 -15.13
C VAL A 134 -16.76 -0.81 -16.16
N GLU A 135 -15.46 -0.93 -15.91
CA GLU A 135 -14.51 -1.50 -16.86
C GLU A 135 -13.26 -2.01 -16.14
N THR A 136 -12.75 -3.17 -16.54
CA THR A 136 -11.37 -3.58 -16.26
C THR A 136 -10.51 -3.15 -17.43
N MET A 137 -9.74 -2.08 -17.25
CA MET A 137 -8.94 -1.50 -18.33
C MET A 137 -7.77 -2.43 -18.68
N LYS A 138 -7.08 -2.96 -17.67
CA LYS A 138 -5.96 -3.88 -17.84
C LYS A 138 -5.69 -4.68 -16.58
N LYS A 139 -5.25 -5.93 -16.75
CA LYS A 139 -4.65 -6.74 -15.69
C LYS A 139 -3.21 -7.06 -16.08
N ILE A 140 -2.29 -6.98 -15.12
CA ILE A 140 -0.88 -7.31 -15.32
C ILE A 140 -0.39 -8.19 -14.18
N ASP A 141 0.66 -8.97 -14.46
CA ASP A 141 1.37 -9.73 -13.42
C ASP A 141 2.13 -8.76 -12.50
N ALA A 142 1.99 -8.92 -11.19
CA ALA A 142 2.61 -8.04 -10.20
C ALA A 142 4.14 -8.09 -10.25
N LYS A 143 4.77 -9.20 -10.66
CA LYS A 143 6.23 -9.26 -10.81
C LYS A 143 6.72 -8.40 -11.96
N CYS A 144 5.93 -8.30 -13.04
CA CYS A 144 6.27 -7.38 -14.12
C CYS A 144 6.21 -5.94 -13.62
N HIS A 145 5.14 -5.59 -12.88
CA HIS A 145 4.98 -4.28 -12.28
C HIS A 145 6.13 -3.95 -11.33
N ASP A 146 6.39 -4.81 -10.34
CA ASP A 146 7.49 -4.67 -9.38
C ASP A 146 8.83 -4.46 -10.10
N LYS A 147 9.14 -5.27 -11.13
CA LYS A 147 10.39 -5.14 -11.89
C LYS A 147 10.51 -3.79 -12.60
N LYS A 148 9.40 -3.25 -13.13
CA LYS A 148 9.38 -1.95 -13.80
C LYS A 148 9.54 -0.83 -12.78
N PHE A 149 8.71 -0.84 -11.74
CA PHE A 149 8.73 0.15 -10.68
C PHE A 149 10.10 0.19 -9.98
N ASP A 150 10.59 -0.95 -9.49
CA ASP A 150 11.89 -1.06 -8.82
C ASP A 150 13.05 -0.69 -9.76
N GLY A 151 12.91 -0.96 -11.06
CA GLY A 151 13.89 -0.56 -12.08
C GLY A 151 13.99 0.95 -12.24
N MET A 152 12.86 1.66 -12.27
CA MET A 152 12.82 3.12 -12.38
C MET A 152 13.31 3.79 -11.10
N VAL A 153 12.85 3.31 -9.94
CA VAL A 153 13.30 3.78 -8.62
C VAL A 153 14.81 3.58 -8.45
N TYR A 154 15.34 2.44 -8.90
CA TYR A 154 16.79 2.19 -8.89
C TYR A 154 17.57 3.22 -9.69
N LEU A 155 17.08 3.61 -10.88
CA LEU A 155 17.78 4.59 -11.72
C LEU A 155 17.78 6.00 -11.11
N MET A 156 16.76 6.35 -10.31
CA MET A 156 16.66 7.63 -9.62
C MET A 156 17.69 7.77 -8.48
N GLU A 157 17.97 6.69 -7.76
CA GLU A 157 18.89 6.66 -6.60
C GLU A 157 19.99 5.59 -6.76
N LYS A 158 20.56 5.51 -7.96
CA LYS A 158 21.50 4.46 -8.34
C LYS A 158 22.66 4.33 -7.37
N ASP A 159 23.28 5.45 -7.00
CA ASP A 159 24.43 5.47 -6.11
C ASP A 159 24.08 4.96 -4.70
N CYS A 160 22.89 5.29 -4.19
CA CYS A 160 22.38 4.76 -2.93
C CYS A 160 22.23 3.23 -3.00
N PHE A 161 21.56 2.73 -4.04
CA PHE A 161 21.33 1.29 -4.20
C PHE A 161 22.61 0.48 -4.46
N ASP A 162 23.58 1.05 -5.18
CA ASP A 162 24.87 0.41 -5.44
C ASP A 162 25.73 0.30 -4.17
N ALA A 163 25.52 1.20 -3.20
CA ALA A 163 26.16 1.14 -1.89
C ALA A 163 25.52 0.11 -0.94
N CYS A 164 24.31 -0.40 -1.24
CA CYS A 164 23.64 -1.41 -0.42
C CYS A 164 24.30 -2.80 -0.52
N PRO A 165 24.16 -3.65 0.52
CA PRO A 165 24.61 -5.03 0.49
C PRO A 165 24.08 -5.80 -0.73
N GLN A 166 24.95 -6.62 -1.33
CA GLN A 166 24.63 -7.42 -2.51
C GLN A 166 24.51 -8.92 -2.17
N PRO A 167 23.56 -9.66 -2.79
CA PRO A 167 22.55 -9.18 -3.74
C PRO A 167 21.50 -8.30 -3.08
N ARG A 168 20.99 -7.29 -3.81
CA ARG A 168 19.95 -6.38 -3.32
C ARG A 168 18.74 -7.15 -2.76
N ASN A 169 18.32 -6.79 -1.56
CA ASN A 169 17.10 -7.30 -0.96
C ASN A 169 16.13 -6.14 -0.73
N ARG A 170 15.02 -6.10 -1.49
CA ARG A 170 13.98 -5.04 -1.38
C ARG A 170 13.39 -4.89 0.02
N THR A 171 13.63 -5.88 0.87
CA THR A 171 13.12 -5.89 2.24
C THR A 171 14.17 -5.44 3.24
N ASP A 172 15.45 -5.25 2.91
CA ASP A 172 16.43 -4.73 3.86
C ASP A 172 16.29 -3.21 4.07
N PHE A 173 16.79 -2.71 5.21
CA PHE A 173 16.69 -1.29 5.55
C PHE A 173 17.35 -0.39 4.51
N CYS A 174 18.48 -0.81 3.93
CA CYS A 174 19.21 -0.01 2.95
C CYS A 174 18.38 0.23 1.69
N SER A 175 17.82 -0.84 1.12
CA SER A 175 16.98 -0.79 -0.08
C SER A 175 15.69 -0.01 0.16
N ILE A 176 15.09 -0.15 1.35
CA ILE A 176 13.90 0.62 1.74
C ILE A 176 14.25 2.11 1.84
N ASN A 177 15.36 2.46 2.48
CA ASN A 177 15.80 3.85 2.61
C ASN A 177 16.09 4.48 1.24
N CYS A 178 16.80 3.79 0.35
CA CYS A 178 17.04 4.29 -1.01
C CYS A 178 15.75 4.44 -1.82
N THR A 179 14.79 3.52 -1.65
CA THR A 179 13.46 3.64 -2.29
C THR A 179 12.74 4.90 -1.86
N PHE A 180 12.70 5.17 -0.54
CA PHE A 180 12.05 6.38 -0.05
C PHE A 180 12.82 7.64 -0.39
N ASN A 181 14.15 7.61 -0.44
CA ASN A 181 14.93 8.76 -0.92
C ASN A 181 14.63 9.05 -2.40
N ALA A 182 14.48 8.03 -3.24
CA ALA A 182 14.16 8.21 -4.65
C ALA A 182 12.78 8.87 -4.85
N LEU A 183 11.78 8.37 -4.13
CA LEU A 183 10.40 8.84 -4.28
C LEU A 183 10.16 10.16 -3.57
N LEU A 184 10.67 10.28 -2.35
CA LEU A 184 10.33 11.36 -1.43
C LEU A 184 11.44 12.38 -1.28
N GLY A 185 12.66 12.15 -1.80
CA GLY A 185 13.82 13.03 -1.68
C GLY A 185 14.80 12.62 -0.58
N GLU A 186 16.02 13.16 -0.63
CA GLU A 186 17.11 12.83 0.31
C GLU A 186 16.69 13.03 1.78
N GLU A 187 17.18 12.15 2.66
CA GLU A 187 16.87 12.13 4.09
C GLU A 187 15.37 11.97 4.44
N ALA A 188 14.56 11.40 3.53
CA ALA A 188 13.12 11.18 3.77
C ALA A 188 12.81 10.31 5.00
N GLY A 189 13.80 9.58 5.53
CA GLY A 189 13.72 8.80 6.77
C GLY A 189 14.07 9.56 8.04
N HIS A 190 14.45 10.84 7.96
CA HIS A 190 14.95 11.59 9.12
C HIS A 190 14.44 13.03 9.19
N ALA A 191 13.94 13.57 8.09
CA ALA A 191 13.45 14.94 8.02
C ALA A 191 12.26 15.08 7.08
N ARG A 192 11.61 16.24 7.15
CA ARG A 192 10.67 16.66 6.11
C ARG A 192 11.45 16.83 4.83
N SER A 193 11.09 16.07 3.80
CA SER A 193 11.70 16.28 2.50
C SER A 193 11.01 17.42 1.75
N SER A 194 11.82 18.35 1.26
CA SER A 194 11.42 19.43 0.34
C SER A 194 11.69 19.10 -1.13
N SER A 195 12.24 17.91 -1.43
CA SER A 195 12.62 17.46 -2.78
C SER A 195 11.92 16.13 -3.13
N GLY A 196 12.30 15.48 -4.23
CA GLY A 196 11.68 14.25 -4.73
C GLY A 196 10.43 14.49 -5.60
N LEU A 197 9.73 13.41 -5.93
CA LEU A 197 8.58 13.42 -6.84
C LEU A 197 7.34 14.04 -6.19
N SER A 198 6.51 14.76 -6.92
CA SER A 198 5.16 15.13 -6.49
C SER A 198 4.25 13.91 -6.33
N GLY A 199 3.08 14.09 -5.70
CA GLY A 199 2.09 13.02 -5.58
C GLY A 199 1.66 12.47 -6.94
N ASP A 200 1.46 13.34 -7.93
CA ASP A 200 1.08 12.96 -9.30
C ASP A 200 2.22 12.18 -9.98
N GLU A 201 3.48 12.61 -9.83
CA GLU A 201 4.64 11.89 -10.39
C GLU A 201 4.81 10.50 -9.78
N ILE A 202 4.52 10.32 -8.48
CA ILE A 202 4.53 8.97 -7.85
C ILE A 202 3.44 8.09 -8.45
N VAL A 203 2.25 8.66 -8.70
CA VAL A 203 1.13 7.94 -9.34
C VAL A 203 1.49 7.57 -10.77
N ASP A 204 2.03 8.49 -11.54
CA ASP A 204 2.44 8.25 -12.94
C ASP A 204 3.49 7.14 -13.01
N LEU A 205 4.50 7.17 -12.13
CA LEU A 205 5.51 6.12 -12.02
C LEU A 205 4.90 4.75 -11.72
N TRP A 206 3.91 4.69 -10.83
CA TRP A 206 3.20 3.45 -10.51
C TRP A 206 2.36 2.95 -11.68
N VAL A 207 1.72 3.85 -12.42
CA VAL A 207 0.81 3.53 -13.52
C VAL A 207 1.56 3.18 -14.81
N GLU A 208 2.77 3.68 -15.02
CA GLU A 208 3.60 3.42 -16.21
C GLU A 208 3.79 1.92 -16.49
N ALA A 209 3.90 1.10 -15.45
CA ALA A 209 3.97 -0.36 -15.58
C ALA A 209 2.72 -0.96 -16.26
N PHE A 210 1.54 -0.34 -16.15
CA PHE A 210 0.36 -0.76 -16.90
C PHE A 210 0.44 -0.44 -18.39
N GLU A 211 1.33 0.42 -18.85
CA GLU A 211 1.54 0.63 -20.28
C GLU A 211 2.54 -0.41 -20.83
N GLU A 212 3.58 -0.73 -20.07
CA GLU A 212 4.68 -1.58 -20.54
C GLU A 212 4.50 -3.08 -20.29
N CYS A 213 3.79 -3.47 -19.23
CA CYS A 213 3.61 -4.88 -18.89
C CYS A 213 2.57 -5.56 -19.80
N PRO A 214 2.79 -6.82 -20.22
CA PRO A 214 1.80 -7.57 -20.97
C PRO A 214 0.50 -7.72 -20.18
N SER A 215 -0.64 -7.61 -20.88
CA SER A 215 -1.94 -7.96 -20.31
C SER A 215 -1.99 -9.46 -20.00
N ILE A 216 -2.67 -9.81 -18.90
CA ILE A 216 -3.03 -11.19 -18.56
C ILE A 216 -4.55 -11.31 -18.51
N GLU A 217 -5.07 -12.52 -18.76
CA GLU A 217 -6.52 -12.81 -18.78
C GLU A 217 -7.14 -12.88 -17.37
#